data_AF-A0A1A0H8G7-F1
#
_entry.id   AF-A0A1A0H8G7-F1
#
_cell.length_a   1.000
_cell.length_b   1.000
_cell.length_c   1.000
_cell.angle_alpha   90.00
_cell.angle_beta   90.00
_cell.angle_gamma   90.00
#
_symmetry.space_group_name_H-M   'P 1'
#
loop_
_entity.id
_entity.type
_entity.pdbx_description
1 polymer ?
#
loop_
_entity_poly.entity_id
_entity_poly.type
_entity_poly.pdbx_seq_one_letter_code
_entity_poly.pdbx_strand_id
1 'polypeptide(L)'
;MSLTLGSSAHTSDVGAAQSTKRQRPIENDYSNNYLHTRALSTQYIRNIVRPTEGYPKLQKLKELKSQQVASHCTKPYGVHVETNQIVPTLNRWVNQYALQFDVIMIGALVENQFLLPLLNLLPLYKLCAKPGFLFIWTTTANIKQLTALLNGDKWNKKFRRSEELVFVPVDENSPYFPQGQNDGFYSDPSNGNCQSLLSRKQWHCWMCITGTVRRSTDTDLIHCNIDTDLQMDLKSKSAGDDGYNNAVPEAIYRVAENFSNSNRRLHIIPCKTGYRLPVKIRKGWVIMLPDVLVDNFDPVSYEMQLHANSMVKYKSINSSGMLKQVPQYLVPQTSEIEALRPKSPV
;
A
#
# COMPACT_ATOMS: atom_id res chain seq x y z
N MET A 1 -46.53 32.53 -42.63
CA MET A 1 -46.46 33.31 -43.88
C MET A 1 -45.03 33.79 -44.00
N SER A 2 -44.24 33.54 -45.03
CA SER A 2 -44.37 32.86 -46.32
C SER A 2 -42.93 32.52 -46.74
N LEU A 3 -42.76 31.99 -47.96
CA LEU A 3 -41.52 31.80 -48.73
C LEU A 3 -41.04 30.34 -48.74
N THR A 4 -40.82 29.65 -49.86
CA THR A 4 -41.15 29.85 -51.28
C THR A 4 -40.77 28.53 -51.93
N LEU A 5 -41.61 28.03 -52.84
CA LEU A 5 -41.27 26.93 -53.76
C LEU A 5 -40.23 27.40 -54.77
N GLY A 6 -39.18 26.60 -54.95
CA GLY A 6 -38.21 26.72 -56.03
C GLY A 6 -37.70 25.34 -56.39
N SER A 7 -38.35 24.71 -57.39
CA SER A 7 -37.90 23.47 -58.00
C SER A 7 -36.98 23.82 -59.17
N SER A 8 -35.84 23.15 -59.30
CA SER A 8 -35.33 22.72 -60.60
C SER A 8 -34.29 21.62 -60.44
N ALA A 9 -34.40 20.66 -61.34
CA ALA A 9 -33.71 19.39 -61.43
C ALA A 9 -32.17 19.54 -61.59
N HIS A 10 -31.41 18.55 -61.12
CA HIS A 10 -30.78 17.59 -62.04
C HIS A 10 -30.03 16.47 -61.32
N THR A 11 -30.02 15.33 -62.01
CA THR A 11 -29.08 14.20 -61.94
C THR A 11 -29.14 13.27 -60.73
N SER A 12 -29.92 12.21 -60.96
CA SER A 12 -29.69 10.87 -60.44
C SER A 12 -28.22 10.45 -60.59
N ASP A 13 -27.52 10.37 -59.47
CA ASP A 13 -26.32 9.55 -59.36
C ASP A 13 -26.58 8.53 -58.25
N VAL A 14 -27.11 7.38 -58.66
CA VAL A 14 -27.29 6.21 -57.80
C VAL A 14 -25.92 5.56 -57.65
N GLY A 15 -25.04 6.23 -56.92
CA GLY A 15 -23.85 5.63 -56.35
C GLY A 15 -24.31 4.69 -55.24
N ALA A 16 -24.37 3.39 -55.55
CA ALA A 16 -24.58 2.34 -54.57
C ALA A 16 -23.43 2.35 -53.55
N ALA A 17 -23.52 3.23 -52.54
CA ALA A 17 -22.72 3.13 -51.35
C ALA A 17 -23.15 1.85 -50.63
N GLN A 18 -22.44 0.76 -50.92
CA GLN A 18 -22.45 -0.42 -50.07
C GLN A 18 -22.09 0.06 -48.66
N SER A 19 -23.12 0.24 -47.84
CA SER A 19 -23.04 0.29 -46.39
C SER A 19 -22.45 -1.05 -45.95
N THR A 20 -21.13 -1.13 -46.01
CA THR A 20 -20.36 -2.12 -45.28
C THR A 20 -20.64 -1.80 -43.82
N LYS A 21 -21.67 -2.44 -43.25
CA LYS A 21 -21.83 -2.55 -41.81
C LYS A 21 -20.50 -3.10 -41.31
N ARG A 22 -19.62 -2.23 -40.82
CA ARG A 22 -18.44 -2.64 -40.05
C ARG A 22 -19.00 -3.52 -38.95
N GLN A 23 -18.81 -4.82 -39.06
CA GLN A 23 -19.08 -5.73 -37.96
C GLN A 23 -18.30 -5.16 -36.79
N ARG A 24 -18.99 -4.86 -35.69
CA ARG A 24 -18.31 -4.40 -34.49
C ARG A 24 -17.28 -5.48 -34.15
N PRO A 25 -16.02 -5.11 -33.90
CA PRO A 25 -15.04 -6.09 -33.46
C PRO A 25 -15.62 -6.85 -32.25
N ILE A 26 -15.38 -8.16 -32.21
CA ILE A 26 -15.73 -8.97 -31.03
C ILE A 26 -14.82 -8.47 -29.90
N GLU A 27 -15.31 -7.51 -29.14
CA GLU A 27 -14.61 -6.95 -27.99
C GLU A 27 -15.03 -7.71 -26.73
N ASN A 28 -14.02 -8.21 -26.00
CA ASN A 28 -14.25 -8.83 -24.71
C ASN A 28 -14.52 -7.72 -23.68
N ASP A 29 -15.78 -7.35 -23.51
CA ASP A 29 -16.23 -6.42 -22.48
C ASP A 29 -16.46 -7.16 -21.15
N TYR A 30 -15.45 -7.13 -20.29
CA TYR A 30 -15.54 -7.72 -18.95
C TYR A 30 -16.50 -6.97 -18.01
N SER A 31 -16.80 -5.70 -18.29
CA SER A 31 -17.79 -4.94 -17.52
C SER A 31 -19.20 -5.42 -17.86
N ASN A 32 -19.51 -5.56 -19.15
CA ASN A 32 -20.77 -6.14 -19.60
C ASN A 32 -20.90 -7.60 -19.14
N ASN A 33 -19.82 -8.38 -19.22
CA ASN A 33 -19.82 -9.74 -18.71
C ASN A 33 -20.13 -9.82 -17.21
N TYR A 34 -19.59 -8.91 -16.39
CA TYR A 34 -19.93 -8.83 -14.97
C TYR A 34 -21.42 -8.53 -14.74
N LEU A 35 -22.04 -7.66 -15.55
CA LEU A 35 -23.49 -7.39 -15.44
C LEU A 35 -24.32 -8.65 -15.69
N HIS A 36 -23.91 -9.49 -16.63
CA HIS A 36 -24.63 -10.72 -17.00
C HIS A 36 -24.32 -11.93 -16.12
N THR A 37 -23.07 -12.08 -15.66
CA THR A 37 -22.58 -13.31 -15.01
C THR A 37 -22.20 -13.13 -13.55
N ARG A 38 -22.08 -11.88 -13.07
CA ARG A 38 -21.47 -11.51 -11.78
C ARG A 38 -19.99 -11.94 -11.63
N ALA A 39 -19.36 -12.45 -12.68
CA ALA A 39 -17.93 -12.74 -12.66
C ALA A 39 -17.11 -11.44 -12.69
N LEU A 40 -16.28 -11.23 -11.67
CA LEU A 40 -15.43 -10.04 -11.58
C LEU A 40 -14.42 -9.98 -12.73
N SER A 41 -14.19 -8.79 -13.29
CA SER A 41 -13.16 -8.58 -14.32
C SER A 41 -11.76 -8.99 -13.87
N THR A 42 -11.48 -8.89 -12.57
CA THR A 42 -10.22 -9.29 -11.92
C THR A 42 -9.97 -10.79 -12.02
N GLN A 43 -11.01 -11.62 -12.17
CA GLN A 43 -10.87 -13.07 -12.31
C GLN A 43 -10.22 -13.47 -13.63
N TYR A 44 -10.27 -12.61 -14.64
CA TYR A 44 -9.68 -12.84 -15.98
C TYR A 44 -8.20 -12.46 -16.05
N ILE A 45 -7.65 -11.84 -15.01
CA ILE A 45 -6.22 -11.55 -14.91
C ILE A 45 -5.46 -12.87 -14.72
N ARG A 46 -4.48 -13.12 -15.59
CA ARG A 46 -3.67 -14.35 -15.60
C ARG A 46 -2.40 -14.17 -14.77
N ASN A 47 -1.75 -15.30 -14.44
CA ASN A 47 -0.46 -15.36 -13.76
C ASN A 47 -0.40 -14.68 -12.37
N ILE A 48 -1.55 -14.53 -11.70
CA ILE A 48 -1.63 -13.96 -10.34
C ILE A 48 -0.82 -14.80 -9.34
N VAL A 49 -0.92 -16.14 -9.44
CA VAL A 49 -0.27 -17.07 -8.49
C VAL A 49 1.24 -17.13 -8.68
N ARG A 50 1.70 -17.09 -9.94
CA ARG A 50 3.13 -17.16 -10.29
C ARG A 50 3.48 -16.05 -11.29
N PRO A 51 3.56 -14.78 -10.84
CA PRO A 51 3.77 -13.65 -11.73
C PRO A 51 5.17 -13.65 -12.37
N THR A 52 6.13 -14.39 -11.81
CA THR A 52 7.51 -14.48 -12.31
C THR A 52 7.76 -15.75 -13.14
N GLU A 53 6.73 -16.57 -13.39
CA GLU A 53 6.86 -17.77 -14.23
C GLU A 53 7.31 -17.38 -15.65
N GLY A 54 8.33 -18.07 -16.17
CA GLY A 54 8.97 -17.72 -17.44
C GLY A 54 10.06 -16.65 -17.35
N TYR A 55 10.31 -16.06 -16.17
CA TYR A 55 11.34 -15.04 -15.97
C TYR A 55 12.35 -15.43 -14.87
N PRO A 56 13.32 -16.32 -15.16
CA PRO A 56 14.26 -16.86 -14.15
C PRO A 56 15.04 -15.79 -13.38
N LYS A 57 15.50 -14.73 -14.06
CA LYS A 57 16.23 -13.62 -13.42
C LYS A 57 15.37 -12.87 -12.40
N LEU A 58 14.10 -12.63 -12.73
CA LEU A 58 13.15 -11.96 -11.85
C LEU A 58 12.78 -12.85 -10.66
N GLN A 59 12.57 -14.14 -10.90
CA GLN A 59 12.32 -15.13 -9.84
C GLN A 59 13.50 -15.17 -8.87
N LYS A 60 14.73 -15.24 -9.39
CA LYS A 60 15.95 -15.25 -8.57
C LYS A 60 16.09 -13.97 -7.75
N LEU A 61 15.83 -12.79 -8.34
CA LEU A 61 15.85 -11.52 -7.61
C LEU A 61 14.86 -11.52 -6.43
N LYS A 62 13.62 -11.99 -6.65
CA LYS A 62 12.59 -12.06 -5.60
C LYS A 62 12.97 -13.04 -4.49
N GLU A 63 13.53 -14.19 -4.86
CA GLU A 63 13.99 -15.20 -3.91
C GLU A 63 15.15 -14.65 -3.04
N LEU A 64 16.17 -14.07 -3.68
CA LEU A 64 17.31 -13.47 -2.97
C LEU A 64 16.86 -12.35 -2.03
N LYS A 65 15.90 -11.52 -2.44
CA LYS A 65 15.32 -10.49 -1.58
C LYS A 65 14.58 -11.07 -0.37
N SER A 66 13.78 -12.11 -0.60
CA SER A 66 13.06 -12.80 0.48
C SER A 66 14.04 -13.43 1.49
N GLN A 67 15.11 -14.05 1.01
CA GLN A 67 16.16 -14.63 1.86
C GLN A 67 16.91 -13.53 2.62
N GLN A 68 17.28 -12.44 1.94
CA GLN A 68 17.96 -11.30 2.53
C GLN A 68 17.16 -10.71 3.71
N VAL A 69 15.86 -10.50 3.52
CA VAL A 69 14.95 -10.02 4.58
C VAL A 69 14.90 -11.05 5.70
N ALA A 70 14.61 -12.33 5.40
CA ALA A 70 14.46 -13.37 6.40
C ALA A 70 15.68 -13.54 7.33
N SER A 71 16.90 -13.42 6.78
CA SER A 71 18.14 -13.56 7.55
C SER A 71 18.43 -12.40 8.51
N HIS A 72 17.90 -11.20 8.22
CA HIS A 72 18.18 -9.98 8.99
C HIS A 72 16.96 -9.43 9.73
N CYS A 73 15.82 -10.14 9.69
CA CYS A 73 14.63 -9.77 10.42
C CYS A 73 14.85 -9.82 11.93
N THR A 74 14.25 -8.88 12.66
CA THR A 74 14.03 -9.02 14.10
C THR A 74 12.96 -10.09 14.37
N LYS A 75 12.82 -10.50 15.64
CA LYS A 75 11.74 -11.41 16.04
C LYS A 75 10.38 -10.72 15.80
N PRO A 76 9.28 -11.46 15.65
CA PRO A 76 7.98 -10.83 15.47
C PRO A 76 7.58 -10.13 16.78
N TYR A 77 7.33 -8.82 16.69
CA TYR A 77 6.91 -8.03 17.84
C TYR A 77 5.43 -7.66 17.72
N GLY A 78 4.69 -7.95 18.78
CA GLY A 78 3.32 -7.50 18.96
C GLY A 78 3.21 -6.55 20.16
N VAL A 79 2.34 -5.55 20.03
CA VAL A 79 2.11 -4.50 21.04
C VAL A 79 0.61 -4.37 21.25
N HIS A 80 0.13 -4.81 22.42
CA HIS A 80 -1.30 -4.79 22.74
C HIS A 80 -1.69 -3.45 23.32
N VAL A 81 -2.39 -2.63 22.53
CA VAL A 81 -2.74 -1.26 22.92
C VAL A 81 -4.12 -0.91 22.38
N GLU A 82 -5.03 -0.53 23.29
CA GLU A 82 -6.34 0.00 22.93
C GLU A 82 -6.25 1.26 22.06
N THR A 83 -7.23 1.49 21.18
CA THR A 83 -7.19 2.54 20.14
C THR A 83 -6.88 3.93 20.70
N ASN A 84 -7.43 4.27 21.87
CA ASN A 84 -7.21 5.55 22.54
C ASN A 84 -5.81 5.70 23.16
N GLN A 85 -5.13 4.58 23.46
CA GLN A 85 -3.79 4.55 24.07
C GLN A 85 -2.66 4.47 23.03
N ILE A 86 -2.97 4.32 21.74
CA ILE A 86 -1.97 4.29 20.66
C ILE A 86 -1.12 5.56 20.66
N VAL A 87 -1.76 6.74 20.63
CA VAL A 87 -1.04 8.03 20.58
C VAL A 87 -0.21 8.30 21.84
N PRO A 88 -0.75 8.12 23.07
CA PRO A 88 0.05 8.22 24.30
C PRO A 88 1.27 7.28 24.31
N THR A 89 1.10 6.03 23.88
CA THR A 89 2.18 5.03 23.86
C THR A 89 3.29 5.43 22.88
N LEU A 90 2.93 5.87 21.68
CA LEU A 90 3.92 6.34 20.70
C LEU A 90 4.65 7.61 21.16
N ASN A 91 3.96 8.53 21.83
CA ASN A 91 4.62 9.69 22.44
C ASN A 91 5.60 9.26 23.54
N ARG A 92 5.26 8.25 24.34
CA ARG A 92 6.18 7.67 25.34
C ARG A 92 7.44 7.11 24.67
N TRP A 93 7.29 6.34 23.60
CA TRP A 93 8.42 5.78 22.84
C TRP A 93 9.35 6.87 22.30
N VAL A 94 8.77 7.93 21.73
CA VAL A 94 9.53 9.06 21.20
C VAL A 94 10.24 9.85 22.31
N ASN A 95 9.58 10.11 23.43
CA ASN A 95 10.11 11.00 24.46
C ASN A 95 11.07 10.30 25.44
N GLN A 96 10.80 9.04 25.80
CA GLN A 96 11.61 8.30 26.78
C GLN A 96 12.73 7.49 26.13
N TYR A 97 12.48 6.90 24.96
CA TYR A 97 13.42 6.00 24.29
C TYR A 97 14.02 6.59 23.01
N ALA A 98 13.62 7.81 22.62
CA ALA A 98 14.02 8.42 21.35
C ALA A 98 13.78 7.52 20.12
N LEU A 99 12.77 6.64 20.20
CA LEU A 99 12.56 5.59 19.22
C LEU A 99 12.10 6.16 17.87
N GLN A 100 12.69 5.66 16.80
CA GLN A 100 12.34 6.02 15.42
C GLN A 100 12.20 4.79 14.53
N PHE A 101 11.37 4.91 13.51
CA PHE A 101 11.12 3.87 12.52
C PHE A 101 11.38 4.43 11.11
N ASP A 102 12.02 3.62 10.27
CA ASP A 102 12.31 3.99 8.88
C ASP A 102 11.11 3.74 7.97
N VAL A 103 10.33 2.69 8.28
CA VAL A 103 9.10 2.34 7.57
C VAL A 103 7.96 2.29 8.56
N ILE A 104 6.92 3.09 8.33
CA ILE A 104 5.69 3.07 9.12
C ILE A 104 4.54 2.68 8.20
N MET A 105 3.78 1.66 8.57
CA MET A 105 2.54 1.27 7.93
C MET A 105 1.37 1.61 8.86
N ILE A 106 0.28 2.14 8.32
CA ILE A 106 -0.91 2.52 9.08
C ILE A 106 -2.14 1.98 8.36
N GLY A 107 -3.00 1.29 9.12
CA GLY A 107 -4.23 0.69 8.62
C GLY A 107 -4.02 -0.72 8.05
N ALA A 108 -5.11 -1.45 7.90
CA ALA A 108 -5.16 -2.79 7.33
C ALA A 108 -6.20 -2.82 6.21
N LEU A 109 -6.40 -3.96 5.56
CA LEU A 109 -7.50 -4.15 4.59
C LEU A 109 -8.83 -4.41 5.32
N VAL A 110 -9.12 -3.56 6.29
CA VAL A 110 -10.33 -3.55 7.12
C VAL A 110 -10.76 -2.10 7.25
N GLU A 111 -12.08 -1.85 7.25
CA GLU A 111 -12.59 -0.50 7.38
C GLU A 111 -12.18 0.09 8.73
N ASN A 112 -11.70 1.34 8.69
CA ASN A 112 -11.27 2.03 9.89
C ASN A 112 -11.81 3.46 9.91
N GLN A 113 -12.89 3.64 10.68
CA GLN A 113 -13.54 4.93 10.86
C GLN A 113 -12.68 5.92 11.65
N PHE A 114 -11.73 5.43 12.46
CA PHE A 114 -10.85 6.26 13.30
C PHE A 114 -9.52 6.63 12.64
N LEU A 115 -9.28 6.19 11.40
CA LEU A 115 -8.00 6.38 10.73
C LEU A 115 -7.62 7.86 10.61
N LEU A 116 -8.52 8.70 10.10
CA LEU A 116 -8.22 10.12 9.83
C LEU A 116 -8.04 10.94 11.11
N PRO A 117 -8.93 10.85 12.13
CA PRO A 117 -8.70 11.51 13.42
C PRO A 117 -7.37 11.08 14.06
N LEU A 118 -7.04 9.78 13.99
CA LEU A 118 -5.80 9.27 14.56
C LEU A 118 -4.57 9.79 13.82
N LEU A 119 -4.57 9.78 12.49
CA LEU A 119 -3.47 10.32 11.68
C LEU A 119 -3.14 11.77 12.06
N ASN A 120 -4.16 12.57 12.37
CA ASN A 120 -3.99 13.94 12.86
C ASN A 120 -3.38 14.03 14.26
N LEU A 121 -3.43 12.99 15.09
CA LEU A 121 -2.89 13.01 16.46
C LEU A 121 -1.52 12.35 16.56
N LEU A 122 -1.15 11.46 15.63
CA LEU A 122 0.10 10.70 15.68
C LEU A 122 1.35 11.62 15.61
N PRO A 123 2.40 11.33 16.40
CA PRO A 123 3.66 12.08 16.39
C PRO A 123 4.60 11.68 15.22
N LEU A 124 4.06 11.50 14.01
CA LEU A 124 4.77 10.89 12.86
C LEU A 124 6.06 11.61 12.47
N TYR A 125 6.11 12.93 12.63
CA TYR A 125 7.32 13.70 12.30
C TYR A 125 8.52 13.37 13.20
N LYS A 126 8.28 12.97 14.45
CA LYS A 126 9.34 12.55 15.39
C LYS A 126 9.58 11.05 15.34
N LEU A 127 8.52 10.28 15.10
CA LEU A 127 8.52 8.82 15.05
C LEU A 127 9.14 8.28 13.76
N CYS A 128 8.94 8.95 12.61
CA CYS A 128 9.51 8.54 11.34
C CYS A 128 10.93 9.11 11.19
N ALA A 129 11.89 8.23 10.89
CA ALA A 129 13.27 8.61 10.61
C ALA A 129 13.37 9.42 9.31
N LYS A 130 14.50 10.13 9.13
CA LYS A 130 14.76 10.91 7.93
C LYS A 130 16.08 10.46 7.28
N PRO A 131 16.06 9.90 6.07
CA PRO A 131 14.89 9.59 5.25
C PRO A 131 14.01 8.46 5.83
N GLY A 132 12.72 8.47 5.51
CA GLY A 132 11.76 7.47 5.97
C GLY A 132 10.51 7.41 5.09
N PHE A 133 9.74 6.34 5.27
CA PHE A 133 8.64 5.93 4.39
C PHE A 133 7.38 5.64 5.20
N LEU A 134 6.25 6.11 4.69
CA LEU A 134 4.96 5.97 5.32
C LEU A 134 3.98 5.34 4.33
N PHE A 135 3.33 4.26 4.73
CA PHE A 135 2.33 3.53 3.95
C PHE A 135 0.98 3.64 4.67
N ILE A 136 -0.02 4.26 4.05
CA ILE A 136 -1.35 4.45 4.66
C ILE A 136 -2.37 3.69 3.84
N TRP A 137 -2.81 2.53 4.35
CA TRP A 137 -3.85 1.71 3.73
C TRP A 137 -5.24 2.20 4.13
N THR A 138 -6.10 2.41 3.14
CA THR A 138 -7.45 2.90 3.36
C THR A 138 -8.39 2.60 2.18
N THR A 139 -9.67 2.91 2.38
CA THR A 139 -10.74 2.75 1.39
C THR A 139 -10.74 3.91 0.40
N THR A 140 -11.39 3.75 -0.76
CA THR A 140 -11.45 4.81 -1.77
C THR A 140 -12.11 6.09 -1.24
N ALA A 141 -13.08 5.98 -0.34
CA ALA A 141 -13.76 7.13 0.27
C ALA A 141 -12.79 7.96 1.14
N ASN A 142 -12.01 7.28 1.97
CA ASN A 142 -11.08 7.91 2.89
C ASN A 142 -9.85 8.52 2.19
N ILE A 143 -9.47 8.02 1.01
CA ILE A 143 -8.38 8.60 0.22
C ILE A 143 -8.61 10.08 -0.12
N LYS A 144 -9.85 10.46 -0.46
CA LYS A 144 -10.16 11.86 -0.77
C LYS A 144 -9.86 12.76 0.42
N GLN A 145 -10.28 12.33 1.61
CA GLN A 145 -10.03 13.05 2.86
C GLN A 145 -8.54 13.05 3.24
N LEU A 146 -7.83 11.95 2.97
CA LEU A 146 -6.39 11.88 3.17
C LEU A 146 -5.65 12.95 2.34
N THR A 147 -6.17 13.29 1.14
CA THR A 147 -5.63 14.39 0.30
C THR A 147 -5.66 15.71 1.02
N ALA A 148 -6.82 16.05 1.60
CA ALA A 148 -6.98 17.27 2.37
C ALA A 148 -6.06 17.27 3.59
N LEU A 149 -5.91 16.12 4.26
CA LEU A 149 -5.07 15.96 5.45
C LEU A 149 -3.57 16.13 5.12
N LEU A 150 -3.07 15.53 4.04
CA LEU A 150 -1.67 15.67 3.62
C LEU A 150 -1.31 17.09 3.18
N ASN A 151 -2.27 17.79 2.57
CA ASN A 151 -2.10 19.18 2.16
C ASN A 151 -2.22 20.17 3.33
N GLY A 152 -2.78 19.75 4.46
CA GLY A 152 -2.90 20.58 5.66
C GLY A 152 -1.54 20.91 6.30
N ASP A 153 -1.45 22.03 7.00
CA ASP A 153 -0.20 22.61 7.53
C ASP A 153 0.62 21.66 8.42
N LYS A 154 -0.05 20.73 9.12
CA LYS A 154 0.61 19.77 10.00
C LYS A 154 1.51 18.79 9.22
N TRP A 155 1.09 18.42 8.00
CA TRP A 155 1.72 17.41 7.15
C TRP A 155 2.46 18.01 5.96
N ASN A 156 1.98 19.17 5.50
CA ASN A 156 2.57 19.91 4.41
C ASN A 156 4.08 20.11 4.64
N LYS A 157 4.87 19.91 3.60
CA LYS A 157 6.35 19.94 3.58
C LYS A 157 7.07 18.86 4.42
N LYS A 158 6.39 18.09 5.27
CA LYS A 158 7.02 17.03 6.10
C LYS A 158 6.98 15.66 5.42
N PHE A 159 5.85 15.34 4.78
CA PHE A 159 5.67 14.12 4.01
C PHE A 159 5.22 14.51 2.60
N ARG A 160 5.83 13.87 1.60
CA ARG A 160 5.46 14.06 0.18
C ARG A 160 4.87 12.75 -0.33
N ARG A 161 3.69 12.79 -0.94
CA ARG A 161 3.12 11.65 -1.67
C ARG A 161 4.09 11.26 -2.80
N SER A 162 4.41 9.97 -2.89
CA SER A 162 5.28 9.42 -3.93
C SER A 162 4.54 8.45 -4.83
N GLU A 163 3.85 7.47 -4.26
CA GLU A 163 3.16 6.40 -5.02
C GLU A 163 1.78 6.15 -4.44
N GLU A 164 0.91 5.56 -5.26
CA GLU A 164 -0.37 5.00 -4.84
C GLU A 164 -0.38 3.50 -5.18
N LEU A 165 -0.32 2.65 -4.15
CA LEU A 165 -0.45 1.21 -4.33
C LEU A 165 -1.93 0.85 -4.30
N VAL A 166 -2.31 -0.16 -5.07
CA VAL A 166 -3.68 -0.66 -5.11
C VAL A 166 -3.66 -2.13 -4.77
N PHE A 167 -4.51 -2.54 -3.83
CA PHE A 167 -4.74 -3.95 -3.56
C PHE A 167 -6.13 -4.35 -4.06
N VAL A 168 -6.18 -5.35 -4.93
CA VAL A 168 -7.41 -5.82 -5.57
C VAL A 168 -7.70 -7.27 -5.15
N PRO A 169 -8.77 -7.49 -4.36
CA PRO A 169 -9.30 -8.81 -4.09
C PRO A 169 -9.79 -9.46 -5.38
N VAL A 170 -9.55 -10.76 -5.51
CA VAL A 170 -9.84 -11.47 -6.76
C VAL A 170 -11.26 -12.03 -6.81
N ASP A 171 -11.87 -12.25 -5.64
CA ASP A 171 -13.26 -12.73 -5.54
C ASP A 171 -14.04 -11.95 -4.49
N GLU A 172 -15.36 -11.89 -4.64
CA GLU A 172 -16.28 -11.26 -3.70
C GLU A 172 -16.31 -11.98 -2.35
N ASN A 173 -16.01 -13.29 -2.35
CA ASN A 173 -15.88 -14.12 -1.16
C ASN A 173 -14.54 -13.95 -0.42
N SER A 174 -13.59 -13.19 -0.99
CA SER A 174 -12.31 -12.94 -0.32
C SER A 174 -12.54 -12.19 0.99
N PRO A 175 -11.83 -12.52 2.08
CA PRO A 175 -11.91 -11.76 3.33
C PRO A 175 -11.46 -10.31 3.18
N TYR A 176 -10.73 -10.01 2.11
CA TYR A 176 -10.27 -8.66 1.78
C TYR A 176 -11.26 -7.91 0.87
N PHE A 177 -12.37 -8.53 0.44
CA PHE A 177 -13.32 -7.81 -0.39
C PHE A 177 -14.00 -6.70 0.44
N PRO A 178 -13.98 -5.43 -0.01
CA PRO A 178 -14.58 -4.32 0.71
C PRO A 178 -16.12 -4.34 0.64
N GLN A 179 -16.76 -5.38 1.18
CA GLN A 179 -18.22 -5.50 1.23
C GLN A 179 -18.81 -4.44 2.15
N GLY A 180 -19.87 -3.76 1.69
CA GLY A 180 -20.69 -2.88 2.54
C GLY A 180 -20.00 -1.62 3.08
N GLN A 181 -18.83 -1.23 2.53
CA GLN A 181 -18.14 -0.02 2.96
C GLN A 181 -18.95 1.21 2.57
N ASN A 182 -19.36 1.97 3.58
CA ASN A 182 -20.11 3.22 3.42
C ASN A 182 -19.16 4.32 2.94
N ASP A 183 -19.65 5.33 2.21
CA ASP A 183 -18.83 6.35 1.54
C ASP A 183 -18.15 7.37 2.48
N GLY A 184 -17.91 7.00 3.75
CA GLY A 184 -17.56 7.93 4.80
C GLY A 184 -18.68 8.98 5.01
N PHE A 185 -18.44 9.93 5.91
CA PHE A 185 -19.41 10.94 6.38
C PHE A 185 -19.74 12.02 5.34
N TYR A 186 -20.00 11.67 4.08
CA TYR A 186 -20.42 12.62 3.05
C TYR A 186 -21.93 12.90 3.18
N SER A 187 -22.30 13.81 4.09
CA SER A 187 -23.62 14.45 4.09
C SER A 187 -23.62 15.67 3.17
N ASP A 188 -23.27 15.49 1.89
CA ASP A 188 -23.43 16.54 0.89
C ASP A 188 -24.79 16.32 0.21
N PRO A 189 -25.78 17.20 0.41
CA PRO A 189 -27.12 17.05 -0.17
C PRO A 189 -27.11 17.09 -1.72
N SER A 190 -26.01 17.46 -2.36
CA SER A 190 -25.83 17.38 -3.82
C SER A 190 -25.45 15.98 -4.33
N ASN A 191 -24.96 15.08 -3.45
CA ASN A 191 -24.49 13.73 -3.79
C ASN A 191 -25.46 12.64 -3.33
N GLY A 192 -26.75 12.77 -3.67
CA GLY A 192 -27.73 11.68 -3.53
C GLY A 192 -27.75 10.98 -2.17
N ASN A 193 -28.22 9.74 -2.13
CA ASN A 193 -28.44 8.91 -0.94
C ASN A 193 -27.17 8.45 -0.20
N CYS A 194 -26.02 9.14 -0.35
CA CYS A 194 -24.74 8.77 0.26
C CYS A 194 -24.27 7.35 -0.13
N GLN A 195 -24.65 6.86 -1.31
CA GLN A 195 -24.22 5.56 -1.84
C GLN A 195 -23.37 5.72 -3.11
N SER A 196 -22.31 4.91 -3.18
CA SER A 196 -21.41 4.89 -4.32
C SER A 196 -22.16 4.44 -5.58
N LEU A 197 -22.02 5.20 -6.67
CA LEU A 197 -22.59 4.85 -7.98
C LEU A 197 -22.02 3.51 -8.52
N LEU A 198 -20.78 3.17 -8.17
CA LEU A 198 -20.11 1.95 -8.57
C LEU A 198 -19.66 1.16 -7.34
N SER A 199 -19.83 -0.16 -7.37
CA SER A 199 -19.29 -1.04 -6.33
C SER A 199 -17.77 -0.88 -6.22
N ARG A 200 -17.27 -0.52 -5.03
CA ARG A 200 -15.84 -0.43 -4.75
C ARG A 200 -15.27 -1.84 -4.61
N LYS A 201 -14.15 -2.11 -5.27
CA LYS A 201 -13.51 -3.43 -5.33
C LYS A 201 -12.01 -3.39 -5.06
N GLN A 202 -11.51 -2.26 -4.56
CA GLN A 202 -10.09 -2.03 -4.41
C GLN A 202 -9.79 -1.29 -3.12
N TRP A 203 -8.66 -1.64 -2.54
CA TRP A 203 -8.03 -0.90 -1.46
C TRP A 203 -6.91 -0.07 -2.03
N HIS A 204 -6.60 1.02 -1.35
CA HIS A 204 -5.55 1.89 -1.78
C HIS A 204 -4.57 2.15 -0.64
N CYS A 205 -3.31 2.32 -1.00
CA CYS A 205 -2.25 2.72 -0.10
C CYS A 205 -1.59 3.97 -0.63
N TRP A 206 -1.50 4.99 0.20
CA TRP A 206 -0.58 6.08 -0.09
C TRP A 206 0.78 5.81 0.48
N MET A 207 1.77 5.86 -0.40
CA MET A 207 3.16 5.82 -0.04
C MET A 207 3.69 7.26 -0.01
N CYS A 208 4.11 7.69 1.17
CA CYS A 208 4.68 9.01 1.41
C CYS A 208 6.14 8.90 1.83
N ILE A 209 6.95 9.89 1.44
CA ILE A 209 8.38 9.97 1.74
C ILE A 209 8.63 11.19 2.62
N THR A 210 9.46 11.03 3.65
CA THR A 210 10.04 12.15 4.40
C THR A 210 11.56 12.23 4.22
N GLY A 211 12.10 13.44 4.28
CA GLY A 211 13.50 13.71 3.96
C GLY A 211 13.81 13.68 2.46
N THR A 212 15.10 13.58 2.14
CA THR A 212 15.61 13.52 0.76
C THR A 212 16.12 12.12 0.47
N VAL A 213 15.60 11.52 -0.60
CA VAL A 213 16.00 10.20 -1.10
C VAL A 213 16.12 10.31 -2.61
N ARG A 214 17.20 9.77 -3.18
CA ARG A 214 17.46 9.73 -4.62
C ARG A 214 17.82 8.31 -5.04
N ARG A 215 17.12 7.78 -6.05
CA ARG A 215 17.32 6.42 -6.59
C ARG A 215 18.75 6.17 -7.09
N SER A 216 19.40 7.20 -7.63
CA SER A 216 20.75 7.08 -8.20
C SER A 216 21.85 7.02 -7.14
N THR A 217 21.66 7.63 -5.97
CA THR A 217 22.71 7.73 -4.94
C THR A 217 22.42 6.88 -3.70
N ASP A 218 21.15 6.70 -3.33
CA ASP A 218 20.75 6.02 -2.11
C ASP A 218 20.37 4.55 -2.37
N THR A 219 21.21 3.83 -3.12
CA THR A 219 20.99 2.43 -3.51
C THR A 219 20.92 1.50 -2.31
N ASP A 220 21.68 1.81 -1.27
CA ASP A 220 21.74 1.01 -0.05
C ASP A 220 20.45 1.13 0.78
N LEU A 221 19.68 2.20 0.58
CA LEU A 221 18.46 2.49 1.34
C LEU A 221 17.22 1.97 0.62
N ILE A 222 17.12 2.21 -0.70
CA ILE A 222 15.93 1.93 -1.48
C ILE A 222 16.23 1.11 -2.73
N HIS A 223 15.32 0.18 -3.00
CA HIS A 223 15.32 -0.60 -4.22
C HIS A 223 14.00 -0.42 -4.97
N CYS A 224 13.96 0.61 -5.82
CA CYS A 224 12.78 0.92 -6.63
C CYS A 224 12.53 -0.12 -7.73
N ASN A 225 11.28 -0.15 -8.21
CA ASN A 225 10.85 -0.91 -9.39
C ASN A 225 11.02 -2.44 -9.27
N ILE A 226 11.19 -2.95 -8.05
CA ILE A 226 11.18 -4.40 -7.80
C ILE A 226 9.77 -4.94 -7.84
N ASP A 227 8.81 -4.25 -7.23
CA ASP A 227 7.39 -4.59 -7.21
C ASP A 227 6.57 -3.58 -8.01
N THR A 228 5.40 -4.03 -8.48
CA THR A 228 4.36 -3.20 -9.08
C THR A 228 3.52 -2.53 -7.98
N ASP A 229 2.89 -1.42 -8.35
CA ASP A 229 1.90 -0.69 -7.55
C ASP A 229 0.61 -1.50 -7.31
N LEU A 230 0.24 -2.35 -8.26
CA LEU A 230 -0.88 -3.28 -8.14
C LEU A 230 -0.45 -4.57 -7.43
N GLN A 231 -1.15 -4.89 -6.34
CA GLN A 231 -1.10 -6.17 -5.65
C GLN A 231 -2.47 -6.84 -5.74
N MET A 232 -2.49 -8.15 -5.93
CA MET A 232 -3.72 -8.92 -6.02
C MET A 232 -3.72 -10.03 -4.98
N ASP A 233 -4.91 -10.39 -4.53
CA ASP A 233 -5.08 -11.57 -3.70
C ASP A 233 -4.69 -12.83 -4.48
N LEU A 234 -3.95 -13.74 -3.84
CA LEU A 234 -3.63 -15.01 -4.48
C LEU A 234 -4.89 -15.88 -4.38
N LYS A 235 -5.50 -16.24 -5.52
CA LYS A 235 -6.67 -17.17 -5.61
C LYS A 235 -6.49 -18.52 -4.88
N SER A 236 -5.34 -18.77 -4.27
CA SER A 236 -4.97 -19.99 -3.56
C SER A 236 -5.16 -19.85 -2.04
N LYS A 237 -6.41 -19.69 -1.63
CA LYS A 237 -6.97 -20.54 -0.58
C LYS A 237 -8.23 -21.14 -1.16
N SER A 238 -8.03 -22.22 -1.92
CA SER A 238 -9.09 -23.13 -2.35
C SER A 238 -10.04 -23.38 -1.18
N ALA A 239 -11.33 -23.47 -1.45
CA ALA A 239 -12.45 -23.67 -0.51
C ALA A 239 -12.36 -24.97 0.33
N GLY A 240 -11.29 -25.13 1.12
CA GLY A 240 -10.97 -26.33 1.88
C GLY A 240 -9.62 -26.30 2.62
N ASP A 241 -8.78 -25.28 2.46
CA ASP A 241 -7.65 -25.04 3.36
C ASP A 241 -8.10 -24.06 4.45
N ASP A 242 -8.39 -24.60 5.66
CA ASP A 242 -8.71 -23.88 6.90
C ASP A 242 -7.55 -23.01 7.42
N GLY A 243 -6.76 -22.45 6.51
CA GLY A 243 -5.74 -21.48 6.82
C GLY A 243 -6.40 -20.23 7.39
N TYR A 244 -6.27 -20.01 8.70
CA TYR A 244 -6.72 -18.81 9.40
C TYR A 244 -6.61 -17.54 8.55
N ASN A 245 -7.76 -16.88 8.38
CA ASN A 245 -7.90 -15.58 7.74
C ASN A 245 -6.95 -14.58 8.41
N ASN A 246 -6.31 -13.71 7.60
CA ASN A 246 -5.41 -12.67 8.10
C ASN A 246 -5.96 -11.32 7.63
N ALA A 247 -6.04 -10.29 8.48
CA ALA A 247 -6.53 -8.97 8.06
C ALA A 247 -5.57 -8.23 7.10
N VAL A 248 -4.32 -8.70 7.02
CA VAL A 248 -3.25 -8.01 6.30
C VAL A 248 -2.57 -8.98 5.32
N PRO A 249 -2.79 -8.88 4.00
CA PRO A 249 -2.13 -9.75 3.04
C PRO A 249 -0.60 -9.65 3.10
N GLU A 250 0.10 -10.76 2.91
CA GLU A 250 1.58 -10.76 2.93
C GLU A 250 2.19 -9.91 1.81
N ALA A 251 1.48 -9.75 0.69
CA ALA A 251 1.90 -8.96 -0.45
C ALA A 251 2.22 -7.51 -0.05
N ILE A 252 1.43 -6.90 0.83
CA ILE A 252 1.62 -5.48 1.19
C ILE A 252 2.88 -5.29 2.05
N TYR A 253 3.21 -6.25 2.91
CA TYR A 253 4.46 -6.25 3.67
C TYR A 253 5.66 -6.45 2.74
N ARG A 254 5.57 -7.40 1.81
CA ARG A 254 6.62 -7.68 0.83
C ARG A 254 6.96 -6.45 -0.02
N VAL A 255 5.97 -5.68 -0.44
CA VAL A 255 6.21 -4.43 -1.19
C VAL A 255 7.03 -3.45 -0.35
N ALA A 256 6.66 -3.24 0.91
CA ALA A 256 7.39 -2.33 1.81
C ALA A 256 8.82 -2.82 2.11
N GLU A 257 9.00 -4.13 2.34
CA GLU A 257 10.30 -4.78 2.60
C GLU A 257 11.23 -4.77 1.40
N ASN A 258 10.70 -5.04 0.20
CA ASN A 258 11.49 -5.01 -1.02
C ASN A 258 11.88 -3.59 -1.42
N PHE A 259 11.01 -2.61 -1.14
CA PHE A 259 11.25 -1.21 -1.44
C PHE A 259 12.32 -0.60 -0.53
N SER A 260 12.27 -0.83 0.79
CA SER A 260 13.21 -0.26 1.76
C SER A 260 14.06 -1.33 2.46
N ASN A 261 15.38 -1.17 2.36
CA ASN A 261 16.35 -2.02 3.05
C ASN A 261 16.49 -1.67 4.55
N SER A 262 15.74 -0.70 5.06
CA SER A 262 15.83 -0.31 6.47
C SER A 262 15.07 -1.28 7.36
N ASN A 263 15.65 -1.65 8.51
CA ASN A 263 15.11 -2.70 9.36
C ASN A 263 14.14 -2.22 10.45
N ARG A 264 14.02 -0.92 10.69
CA ARG A 264 13.09 -0.40 11.70
C ARG A 264 11.70 -0.21 11.10
N ARG A 265 10.84 -1.22 11.24
CA ARG A 265 9.50 -1.22 10.62
C ARG A 265 8.41 -1.31 11.69
N LEU A 266 7.47 -0.37 11.64
CA LEU A 266 6.30 -0.28 12.52
C LEU A 266 5.02 -0.40 11.72
N HIS A 267 4.06 -1.17 12.20
CA HIS A 267 2.71 -1.24 11.66
C HIS A 267 1.70 -0.89 12.75
N ILE A 268 0.89 0.13 12.51
CA ILE A 268 -0.16 0.62 13.41
C ILE A 268 -1.52 0.25 12.81
N ILE A 269 -2.29 -0.60 13.48
CA ILE A 269 -3.66 -0.95 13.09
C ILE A 269 -4.61 -0.43 14.17
N PRO A 270 -5.31 0.69 13.91
CA PRO A 270 -6.08 1.35 14.96
C PRO A 270 -7.38 0.69 15.36
N CYS A 271 -7.92 -0.19 14.51
CA CYS A 271 -9.23 -0.80 14.72
C CYS A 271 -9.09 -2.22 15.24
N LYS A 272 -10.12 -2.65 15.97
CA LYS A 272 -10.34 -4.06 16.31
C LYS A 272 -10.67 -4.82 15.03
N THR A 273 -9.96 -5.89 14.76
CA THR A 273 -10.17 -6.74 13.57
C THR A 273 -11.09 -7.92 13.89
N GLY A 274 -11.21 -8.27 15.18
CA GLY A 274 -12.08 -9.33 15.66
C GLY A 274 -11.58 -10.74 15.35
N TYR A 275 -12.26 -11.73 15.91
CA TYR A 275 -11.83 -13.14 15.88
C TYR A 275 -11.89 -13.81 14.50
N ARG A 276 -12.69 -13.26 13.57
CA ARG A 276 -12.88 -13.84 12.23
C ARG A 276 -11.72 -13.55 11.28
N LEU A 277 -11.00 -12.45 11.51
CA LEU A 277 -9.95 -11.94 10.64
C LEU A 277 -8.79 -11.39 11.48
N PRO A 278 -8.10 -12.24 12.26
CA PRO A 278 -7.02 -11.78 13.13
C PRO A 278 -5.82 -11.22 12.34
N VAL A 279 -5.01 -10.38 12.99
CA VAL A 279 -3.74 -9.91 12.43
C VAL A 279 -2.62 -10.87 12.83
N LYS A 280 -1.97 -11.48 11.83
CA LYS A 280 -0.77 -12.31 12.08
C LYS A 280 0.45 -11.41 12.31
N ILE A 281 1.16 -11.66 13.41
CA ILE A 281 2.43 -10.99 13.68
C ILE A 281 3.50 -11.43 12.67
N ARG A 282 4.35 -10.51 12.23
CA ARG A 282 5.36 -10.72 11.18
C ARG A 282 6.76 -10.44 11.69
N LYS A 283 7.73 -11.30 11.32
CA LYS A 283 9.15 -11.09 11.62
C LYS A 283 9.64 -9.79 10.97
N GLY A 284 10.52 -9.05 11.64
CA GLY A 284 11.03 -7.78 11.13
C GLY A 284 10.07 -6.59 11.28
N TRP A 285 8.91 -6.79 11.93
CA TRP A 285 7.91 -5.75 12.16
C TRP A 285 7.53 -5.67 13.64
N VAL A 286 7.32 -4.44 14.09
CA VAL A 286 6.59 -4.13 15.32
C VAL A 286 5.15 -3.85 14.94
N ILE A 287 4.21 -4.68 15.40
CA ILE A 287 2.80 -4.57 15.03
C ILE A 287 1.99 -4.17 16.28
N MET A 288 1.39 -2.99 16.23
CA MET A 288 0.59 -2.41 17.30
C MET A 288 -0.88 -2.42 16.91
N LEU A 289 -1.72 -3.08 17.73
CA LEU A 289 -3.17 -3.08 17.58
C LEU A 289 -3.88 -3.45 18.90
N PRO A 290 -5.19 -3.17 19.02
CA PRO A 290 -5.94 -3.53 20.22
C PRO A 290 -6.19 -5.03 20.40
N ASP A 291 -6.18 -5.82 19.32
CA ASP A 291 -6.52 -7.26 19.38
C ASP A 291 -5.29 -8.16 19.15
N VAL A 292 -4.07 -7.66 19.36
CA VAL A 292 -2.88 -8.50 19.18
C VAL A 292 -2.84 -9.56 20.28
N LEU A 293 -2.53 -10.80 19.89
CA LEU A 293 -2.46 -11.92 20.83
C LEU A 293 -1.14 -11.96 21.62
N VAL A 294 -0.10 -11.29 21.11
CA VAL A 294 1.25 -11.29 21.68
C VAL A 294 1.64 -9.86 22.03
N ASP A 295 1.96 -9.62 23.30
CA ASP A 295 2.48 -8.34 23.79
C ASP A 295 3.90 -8.55 24.32
N ASN A 296 4.89 -8.43 23.43
CA ASN A 296 6.28 -8.82 23.70
C ASN A 296 7.29 -7.74 23.30
N PHE A 297 6.82 -6.52 23.07
CA PHE A 297 7.64 -5.41 22.63
C PHE A 297 8.27 -4.66 23.80
N ASP A 298 9.59 -4.70 23.84
CA ASP A 298 10.41 -3.87 24.71
C ASP A 298 11.36 -3.03 23.83
N PRO A 299 11.30 -1.67 23.90
CA PRO A 299 12.12 -0.80 23.07
C PRO A 299 13.63 -1.07 23.19
N VAL A 300 14.11 -1.38 24.40
CA VAL A 300 15.54 -1.60 24.67
C VAL A 300 16.02 -2.90 24.03
N SER A 301 15.29 -4.00 24.27
CA SER A 301 15.56 -5.29 23.62
C SER A 301 15.45 -5.23 22.09
N TYR A 302 14.50 -4.44 21.58
CA TYR A 302 14.32 -4.23 20.14
C TYR A 302 15.54 -3.53 19.51
N GLU A 303 16.05 -2.48 20.15
CA GLU A 303 17.26 -1.78 19.68
C GLU A 303 18.49 -2.69 19.70
N MET A 304 18.69 -3.47 20.76
CA MET A 304 19.77 -4.46 20.83
C MET A 304 19.69 -5.48 19.68
N GLN A 305 18.49 -5.98 19.37
CA GLN A 305 18.30 -6.93 18.28
C GLN A 305 18.56 -6.28 16.91
N LEU A 306 18.19 -5.02 16.72
CA LEU A 306 18.49 -4.28 15.49
C LEU A 306 20.00 -4.12 15.30
N HIS A 307 20.75 -3.80 16.36
CA HIS A 307 22.21 -3.72 16.30
C HIS A 307 22.86 -5.06 15.92
N ALA A 308 22.32 -6.18 16.40
CA ALA A 308 22.83 -7.51 16.08
C ALA A 308 22.51 -7.95 14.63
N ASN A 309 21.30 -7.63 14.16
CA ASN A 309 20.79 -8.15 12.88
C ASN A 309 20.97 -7.18 11.69
N SER A 310 21.50 -5.97 11.89
CA SER A 310 21.64 -4.96 10.84
C SER A 310 23.06 -4.42 10.71
N MET A 311 23.38 -4.01 9.49
CA MET A 311 24.53 -3.15 9.23
C MET A 311 24.19 -1.72 9.68
N VAL A 312 24.90 -1.23 10.69
CA VAL A 312 24.71 0.13 11.20
C VAL A 312 25.63 1.10 10.44
N LYS A 313 25.02 2.02 9.68
CA LYS A 313 25.72 3.16 9.06
C LYS A 313 25.41 4.43 9.83
N TYR A 314 26.39 5.31 9.98
CA TYR A 314 26.19 6.61 10.63
C TYR A 314 26.05 7.69 9.58
N LYS A 315 24.91 8.40 9.60
CA LYS A 315 24.70 9.56 8.75
C LYS A 315 24.85 10.83 9.57
N SER A 316 25.69 11.74 9.09
CA SER A 316 25.79 13.08 9.66
C SER A 316 24.61 13.92 9.19
N ILE A 317 23.81 14.41 10.12
CA ILE A 317 22.69 15.31 9.87
C ILE A 317 23.03 16.65 10.50
N ASN A 318 22.97 17.72 9.70
CA ASN A 318 23.08 19.07 10.21
C ASN A 318 21.72 19.48 10.77
N SER A 319 21.60 19.54 12.09
CA SER A 319 20.40 20.01 12.78
C SER A 319 20.77 21.25 13.58
N SER A 320 20.25 22.41 13.15
CA SER A 320 20.44 23.68 13.85
C SER A 320 21.92 24.10 14.03
N GLY A 321 22.78 23.80 13.06
CA GLY A 321 24.20 24.17 13.08
C GLY A 321 25.12 23.18 13.83
N MET A 322 24.57 22.14 14.45
CA MET A 322 25.33 21.05 15.06
C MET A 322 25.27 19.79 14.20
N LEU A 323 26.44 19.19 13.93
CA LEU A 323 26.55 17.91 13.24
C LEU A 323 26.19 16.79 14.23
N LYS A 324 25.01 16.19 14.04
CA LYS A 324 24.58 15.02 14.80
C LYS A 324 24.75 13.77 13.95
N GLN A 325 25.44 12.77 14.46
CA GLN A 325 25.46 11.44 13.84
C GLN A 325 24.21 10.67 14.26
N VAL A 326 23.51 10.11 13.28
CA VAL A 326 22.32 9.29 13.50
C VAL A 326 22.55 7.90 12.92
N PRO A 327 22.31 6.82 13.68
CA PRO A 327 22.45 5.46 13.18
C PRO A 327 21.33 5.14 12.17
N GLN A 328 21.69 4.43 11.12
CA GLN A 328 20.82 3.83 10.13
C GLN A 328 21.01 2.32 10.15
N TYR A 329 19.93 1.59 10.39
CA TYR A 329 19.93 0.13 10.47
C TYR A 329 19.50 -0.44 9.12
N LEU A 330 20.49 -0.85 8.33
CA LEU A 330 20.28 -1.35 6.97
C LEU A 330 20.48 -2.85 6.91
N VAL A 331 19.75 -3.49 6.03
CA VAL A 331 20.00 -4.88 5.65
C VAL A 331 21.21 -4.91 4.69
N PRO A 332 22.26 -5.71 4.97
CA PRO A 332 23.42 -5.84 4.11
C PRO A 332 23.04 -6.25 2.69
N GLN A 333 23.59 -5.56 1.69
CA GLN A 333 23.34 -5.83 0.29
C GLN A 333 24.30 -6.89 -0.27
N THR A 334 23.81 -7.79 -1.12
CA THR A 334 24.63 -8.76 -1.85
C THR A 334 24.90 -8.29 -3.29
N SER A 335 26.05 -8.67 -3.83
CA SER A 335 26.44 -8.39 -5.22
C SER A 335 25.45 -8.97 -6.23
N GLU A 336 24.89 -10.14 -5.95
CA GLU A 336 23.88 -10.77 -6.80
C GLU A 336 22.59 -9.94 -6.91
N ILE A 337 22.10 -9.41 -5.78
CA ILE A 337 20.94 -8.52 -5.77
C ILE A 337 21.25 -7.22 -6.52
N GLU A 338 22.44 -6.66 -6.32
CA GLU A 338 22.88 -5.45 -7.03
C GLU A 338 22.99 -5.65 -8.55
N ALA A 339 23.37 -6.86 -9.00
CA ALA A 339 23.46 -7.19 -10.41
C ALA A 339 22.09 -7.41 -11.07
N LEU A 340 21.12 -7.98 -10.35
CA LEU A 340 19.80 -8.32 -10.89
C LEU A 340 18.76 -7.22 -10.76
N ARG A 341 18.91 -6.30 -9.79
CA ARG A 341 17.89 -5.26 -9.56
C ARG A 341 17.81 -4.26 -10.72
N PRO A 342 16.62 -3.68 -10.96
CA PRO A 342 16.48 -2.57 -11.91
C PRO A 342 17.31 -1.36 -11.50
N LYS A 343 17.99 -0.75 -12.47
CA LYS A 343 18.83 0.45 -12.31
C LYS A 343 18.56 1.43 -13.44
N SER A 344 18.75 2.71 -13.16
CA SER A 344 18.75 3.71 -14.23
C SER A 344 19.91 3.42 -15.19
N PRO A 345 19.73 3.62 -16.50
CA PRO A 345 20.83 3.61 -17.46
C PRO A 345 21.90 4.63 -17.03
N VAL A 346 23.15 4.31 -17.33
CA VAL A 346 24.31 5.20 -17.12
C VAL A 346 24.34 6.25 -18.22
#